data_AF-A0A4Q5YVQ1-F1
#
_entry.id   AF-A0A4Q5YVQ1-F1
#
_cell.length_a   1.000
_cell.length_b   1.000
_cell.length_c   1.000
_cell.angle_alpha   90.00
_cell.angle_beta   90.00
_cell.angle_gamma   90.00
#
_symmetry.space_group_name_H-M   'P 1'
#
loop_
_entity.id
_entity.type
_entity.pdbx_description
1 polymer ?
#
loop_
_entity_poly.entity_id
_entity_poly.type
_entity_poly.pdbx_seq_one_letter_code
_entity_poly.pdbx_strand_id
1 'polypeptide(L)'
;MLRTVLVFAMLSGLIACKNNDRKAEAKKEETEAGGITAMFKEAALPYQLADTSLQKNTDTTSLPAASIAPLISDSIKNNYFGIGAKIKFTPLTKFNTKAETYYVVKASTASKKGALVMVYDKDNKFAASYPFLLPDADPSTSQASIIDKNLTITKTISQRNGPDVTGEGKEVVAYDATQKAFSLIMLDVLNEELTEIISPIDTFAKTHKLAGDYRINKKNIVSIRDGRYPNQLLVYIHTEDKSGECKGELRGEFIMTSSTTAVYRQGGDPCVLNLTFSGNSVSLNEEKGCGNYRGLDCPLSGTFTRKKPQSAKQTSDKPKRK
;
A
#
# COMPACT_ATOMS: atom_id res chain seq x y z
N MET A 1 85.08 -9.31 34.93
CA MET A 1 84.11 -9.85 33.96
C MET A 1 82.73 -9.53 34.46
N LEU A 2 81.99 -8.72 33.70
CA LEU A 2 81.01 -7.76 34.20
C LEU A 2 79.59 -8.09 33.71
N ARG A 3 78.70 -8.33 34.68
CA ARG A 3 77.26 -8.00 34.75
C ARG A 3 76.28 -8.64 33.76
N THR A 4 75.61 -9.67 34.27
CA THR A 4 74.25 -10.11 34.00
C THR A 4 73.23 -9.04 34.43
N VAL A 5 72.72 -8.23 33.51
CA VAL A 5 71.52 -7.36 33.72
C VAL A 5 70.84 -7.15 32.37
N LEU A 6 69.80 -7.92 32.04
CA LEU A 6 68.79 -7.49 31.05
C LEU A 6 67.49 -8.31 31.04
N VAL A 7 66.81 -8.48 32.18
CA VAL A 7 65.39 -8.89 32.18
C VAL A 7 64.70 -8.30 33.41
N PHE A 8 64.42 -6.99 33.40
CA PHE A 8 63.51 -6.37 34.38
C PHE A 8 62.99 -5.02 33.87
N ALA A 9 62.16 -5.04 32.83
CA ALA A 9 61.48 -3.85 32.34
C ALA A 9 60.16 -4.19 31.65
N MET A 10 59.30 -4.98 32.31
CA MET A 10 57.92 -5.18 31.84
C MET A 10 57.01 -5.70 32.96
N LEU A 11 56.89 -4.99 34.09
CA LEU A 11 55.76 -5.20 35.02
C LEU A 11 55.66 -4.09 36.08
N SER A 12 54.97 -2.99 35.77
CA SER A 12 54.47 -2.07 36.80
C SER A 12 53.53 -1.03 36.18
N GLY A 13 52.24 -1.15 36.48
CA GLY A 13 51.24 -0.18 36.01
C GLY A 13 49.77 -0.54 36.23
N LEU A 14 49.42 -1.26 37.30
CA LEU A 14 48.05 -1.28 37.84
C LEU A 14 48.10 -0.62 39.22
N ILE A 15 47.35 0.47 39.41
CA ILE A 15 46.42 0.74 40.53
C ILE A 15 45.88 2.20 40.44
N ALA A 16 44.57 2.26 40.19
CA ALA A 16 43.50 3.12 40.74
C ALA A 16 43.60 4.67 40.79
N CYS A 17 42.53 5.31 40.29
CA CYS A 17 41.64 6.11 41.14
C CYS A 17 40.20 6.12 40.61
N LYS A 18 39.26 5.85 41.52
CA LYS A 18 37.81 5.97 41.38
C LYS A 18 37.42 7.32 41.98
N ASN A 19 36.74 8.18 41.24
CA ASN A 19 35.86 9.18 41.84
C ASN A 19 34.68 9.53 40.93
N ASN A 20 33.49 9.43 41.53
CA ASN A 20 32.23 9.95 41.01
C ASN A 20 32.30 11.47 40.99
N ASP A 21 32.03 12.09 39.85
CA ASP A 21 31.34 13.37 39.82
C ASP A 21 30.51 13.48 38.53
N ARG A 22 29.20 13.48 38.71
CA ARG A 22 28.25 13.98 37.72
C ARG A 22 28.43 15.50 37.65
N LYS A 23 28.97 16.01 36.56
CA LYS A 23 28.61 17.33 36.06
C LYS A 23 28.37 17.29 34.57
N ALA A 24 27.19 17.80 34.22
CA ALA A 24 26.75 18.07 32.88
C ALA A 24 27.74 19.03 32.21
N GLU A 25 28.29 18.62 31.07
CA GLU A 25 28.77 19.53 30.04
C GLU A 25 27.86 19.27 28.84
N ALA A 26 26.77 20.04 28.77
CA ALA A 26 26.73 21.28 28.01
C ALA A 26 26.83 20.96 26.52
N LYS A 27 25.66 21.05 25.87
CA LYS A 27 25.48 21.16 24.43
C LYS A 27 26.65 21.92 23.82
N LYS A 28 27.54 21.21 23.12
CA LYS A 28 28.20 21.82 21.97
C LYS A 28 27.12 21.93 20.90
N GLU A 29 26.47 23.08 20.87
CA GLU A 29 25.96 23.60 19.60
C GLU A 29 27.14 23.59 18.65
N GLU A 30 27.15 22.63 17.72
CA GLU A 30 27.96 22.72 16.51
C GLU A 30 27.42 23.88 15.70
N THR A 31 27.92 25.07 16.00
CA THR A 31 27.88 26.21 15.10
C THR A 31 28.98 26.03 14.05
N GLU A 32 28.82 25.03 13.17
CA GLU A 32 29.41 25.10 11.83
C GLU A 32 28.35 25.72 10.93
N ALA A 33 28.66 26.88 10.34
CA ALA A 33 27.76 27.71 9.53
C ALA A 33 27.27 27.05 8.22
N GLY A 34 27.30 25.71 8.12
CA GLY A 34 26.75 24.91 7.03
C GLY A 34 25.78 23.79 7.46
N GLY A 35 25.66 23.48 8.76
CA GLY A 35 24.74 22.50 9.32
C GLY A 35 24.72 21.11 8.64
N ILE A 36 23.71 20.31 8.96
CA ILE A 36 23.41 19.02 8.29
C ILE A 36 23.28 19.18 6.77
N THR A 37 22.89 20.38 6.32
CA THR A 37 22.66 20.74 4.92
C THR A 37 23.92 20.77 4.06
N ALA A 38 25.10 20.98 4.66
CA ALA A 38 26.39 20.93 3.96
C ALA A 38 26.85 19.49 3.63
N MET A 39 26.28 18.48 4.31
CA MET A 39 26.63 17.07 4.08
C MET A 39 26.01 16.49 2.80
N PHE A 40 25.18 17.25 2.09
CA PHE A 40 24.49 16.81 0.88
C PHE A 40 25.14 17.34 -0.39
N LYS A 41 25.42 16.43 -1.32
CA LYS A 41 25.84 16.77 -2.68
C LYS A 41 24.63 17.16 -3.52
N GLU A 42 24.71 18.29 -4.20
CA GLU A 42 23.68 18.72 -5.15
C GLU A 42 23.69 17.84 -6.39
N ALA A 43 22.51 17.45 -6.87
CA ALA A 43 22.33 16.72 -8.13
C ALA A 43 21.35 17.44 -9.05
N ALA A 44 21.42 17.12 -10.33
CA ALA A 44 20.47 17.63 -11.32
C ALA A 44 19.17 16.82 -11.31
N LEU A 45 18.06 17.46 -11.67
CA LEU A 45 16.79 16.80 -11.96
C LEU A 45 16.69 16.42 -13.46
N PRO A 46 16.07 15.28 -13.82
CA PRO A 46 15.42 14.33 -12.93
C PRO A 46 16.42 13.48 -12.14
N TYR A 47 16.04 13.07 -10.93
CA TYR A 47 16.80 12.14 -10.11
C TYR A 47 16.02 10.85 -9.90
N GLN A 48 16.67 9.72 -10.17
CA GLN A 48 16.10 8.39 -10.01
C GLN A 48 16.88 7.57 -8.99
N LEU A 49 16.13 6.84 -8.16
CA LEU A 49 16.68 5.86 -7.24
C LEU A 49 15.94 4.53 -7.40
N ALA A 50 16.67 3.47 -7.73
CA ALA A 50 16.16 2.10 -7.73
C ALA A 50 16.51 1.38 -6.42
N ASP A 51 15.71 0.39 -6.06
CA ASP A 51 15.92 -0.49 -4.90
C ASP A 51 17.32 -1.13 -4.90
N THR A 52 17.79 -1.66 -6.03
CA THR A 52 19.10 -2.27 -6.19
C THR A 52 20.23 -1.28 -5.91
N SER A 53 20.12 -0.04 -6.41
CA SER A 53 21.07 1.04 -6.15
C SER A 53 21.06 1.46 -4.67
N LEU A 54 19.87 1.53 -4.06
CA LEU A 54 19.73 1.82 -2.63
C LEU A 54 20.35 0.71 -1.76
N GLN A 55 20.13 -0.55 -2.12
CA GLN A 55 20.68 -1.70 -1.40
C GLN A 55 22.20 -1.80 -1.54
N LYS A 56 22.75 -1.48 -2.72
CA LYS A 56 24.20 -1.50 -2.99
C LYS A 56 24.92 -0.24 -2.54
N ASN A 57 24.24 0.79 -2.05
CA ASN A 57 24.88 2.03 -1.61
C ASN A 57 25.77 1.79 -0.37
N THR A 58 27.08 1.95 -0.56
CA THR A 58 28.14 1.74 0.44
C THR A 58 28.58 3.00 1.16
N ASP A 59 27.93 4.15 0.92
CA ASP A 59 28.27 5.39 1.61
C ASP A 59 28.08 5.22 3.12
N THR A 60 29.13 5.59 3.85
CA THR A 60 29.24 5.44 5.30
C THR A 60 28.96 6.74 6.05
N THR A 61 28.86 7.87 5.34
CA THR A 61 28.52 9.19 5.90
C THR A 61 27.23 9.10 6.70
N SER A 62 27.24 9.65 7.92
CA SER A 62 26.12 9.55 8.84
C SER A 62 25.64 10.93 9.24
N LEU A 63 24.33 11.15 9.12
CA LEU A 63 23.66 12.31 9.68
C LEU A 63 23.32 12.07 11.16
N PRO A 64 23.30 13.11 12.01
CA PRO A 64 22.84 12.99 13.39
C PRO A 64 21.38 12.53 13.46
N ALA A 65 21.14 11.38 14.09
CA ALA A 65 19.79 10.82 14.20
C ALA A 65 18.83 11.73 14.97
N ALA A 66 19.32 12.49 15.94
CA ALA A 66 18.53 13.44 16.73
C ALA A 66 17.88 14.54 15.85
N SER A 67 18.48 14.87 14.71
CA SER A 67 17.99 15.93 13.83
C SER A 67 17.07 15.42 12.73
N ILE A 68 17.18 14.14 12.36
CA ILE A 68 16.41 13.55 11.25
C ILE A 68 15.23 12.71 11.76
N ALA A 69 15.41 11.91 12.81
CA ALA A 69 14.38 10.99 13.30
C ALA A 69 13.05 11.66 13.71
N PRO A 70 13.04 12.87 14.30
CA PRO A 70 11.78 13.58 14.59
C PRO A 70 11.00 14.01 13.34
N LEU A 71 11.68 14.12 12.19
CA LEU A 71 11.08 14.57 10.93
C LEU A 71 10.35 13.45 10.16
N ILE A 72 10.36 12.23 10.71
CA ILE A 72 9.82 11.03 10.09
C ILE A 72 8.61 10.58 10.90
N SER A 73 7.51 10.25 10.20
CA SER A 73 6.29 9.77 10.84
C SER A 73 6.52 8.46 11.60
N ASP A 74 5.78 8.27 12.69
CA ASP A 74 5.87 7.05 13.50
C ASP A 74 5.45 5.81 12.72
N SER A 75 4.54 5.95 11.74
CA SER A 75 4.16 4.86 10.84
C SER A 75 5.37 4.33 10.07
N ILE A 76 6.21 5.20 9.50
CA ILE A 76 7.42 4.75 8.77
C ILE A 76 8.43 4.14 9.75
N LYS A 77 8.68 4.80 10.90
CA LYS A 77 9.65 4.31 11.89
C LYS A 77 9.25 2.93 12.44
N ASN A 78 7.98 2.75 12.81
CA ASN A 78 7.54 1.53 13.48
C ASN A 78 7.11 0.44 12.50
N ASN A 79 6.34 0.75 11.45
CA ASN A 79 5.80 -0.26 10.54
C ASN A 79 6.84 -0.71 9.51
N TYR A 80 7.61 0.23 8.95
CA TYR A 80 8.66 -0.13 8.00
C TYR A 80 9.91 -0.59 8.74
N PHE A 81 10.55 0.25 9.57
CA PHE A 81 11.84 -0.09 10.18
C PHE A 81 11.75 -0.99 11.43
N GLY A 82 10.57 -1.12 12.03
CA GLY A 82 10.35 -1.90 13.24
C GLY A 82 10.38 -1.04 14.51
N ILE A 83 9.57 -1.43 15.49
CA ILE A 83 9.45 -0.74 16.78
C ILE A 83 10.82 -0.69 17.48
N GLY A 84 11.28 0.51 17.84
CA GLY A 84 12.55 0.72 18.55
C GLY A 84 13.81 0.52 17.70
N ALA A 85 13.68 0.43 16.37
CA ALA A 85 14.83 0.24 15.50
C ALA A 85 15.82 1.43 15.56
N LYS A 86 17.11 1.11 15.62
CA LYS A 86 18.20 2.10 15.50
C LYS A 86 18.42 2.40 14.02
N ILE A 87 17.92 3.54 13.56
CA ILE A 87 18.01 3.97 12.16
C ILE A 87 19.27 4.82 11.98
N LYS A 88 20.14 4.42 11.06
CA LYS A 88 21.25 5.23 10.54
C LYS A 88 20.77 6.02 9.33
N PHE A 89 21.10 7.31 9.30
CA PHE A 89 20.75 8.21 8.20
C PHE A 89 22.00 8.58 7.41
N THR A 90 21.93 8.50 6.09
CA THR A 90 23.04 8.83 5.19
C THR A 90 22.54 9.81 4.13
N PRO A 91 23.23 10.94 3.89
CA PRO A 91 22.82 11.88 2.87
C PRO A 91 22.98 11.25 1.48
N LEU A 92 21.99 11.35 0.62
CA LEU A 92 22.11 10.92 -0.79
C LEU A 92 22.34 12.12 -1.68
N THR A 93 21.40 13.08 -1.69
CA THR A 93 21.51 14.27 -2.54
C THR A 93 20.56 15.38 -2.09
N LYS A 94 20.76 16.59 -2.61
CA LYS A 94 19.84 17.72 -2.49
C LYS A 94 19.51 18.34 -3.85
N PHE A 95 18.34 18.97 -3.93
CA PHE A 95 17.90 19.78 -5.05
C PHE A 95 17.46 21.15 -4.54
N ASN A 96 18.05 22.21 -5.06
CA ASN A 96 17.64 23.57 -4.75
C ASN A 96 16.67 24.06 -5.82
N THR A 97 15.54 24.63 -5.38
CA THR A 97 14.59 25.33 -6.24
C THR A 97 14.59 26.81 -5.85
N LYS A 98 13.77 27.62 -6.52
CA LYS A 98 13.59 29.03 -6.12
C LYS A 98 12.89 29.19 -4.77
N ALA A 99 12.10 28.20 -4.34
CA ALA A 99 11.19 28.31 -3.20
C ALA A 99 11.49 27.29 -2.09
N GLU A 100 12.02 26.12 -2.43
CA GLU A 100 12.29 25.04 -1.48
C GLU A 100 13.62 24.34 -1.78
N THR A 101 14.12 23.62 -0.78
CA THR A 101 15.19 22.63 -0.95
C THR A 101 14.68 21.24 -0.59
N TYR A 102 14.95 20.28 -1.47
CA TYR A 102 14.61 18.88 -1.31
C TYR A 102 15.86 18.10 -0.92
N TYR A 103 15.80 17.33 0.16
CA TYR A 103 16.89 16.47 0.62
C TYR A 103 16.47 15.01 0.54
N VAL A 104 17.23 14.18 -0.18
CA VAL A 104 17.03 12.73 -0.22
C VAL A 104 17.99 12.09 0.76
N VAL A 105 17.45 11.33 1.71
CA VAL A 105 18.21 10.65 2.77
C VAL A 105 17.93 9.16 2.74
N LYS A 106 18.99 8.36 2.75
CA LYS A 106 18.92 6.92 3.01
C LYS A 106 18.74 6.71 4.51
N ALA A 107 17.72 5.96 4.88
CA ALA A 107 17.48 5.47 6.23
C ALA A 107 17.72 3.95 6.25
N SER A 108 18.63 3.49 7.10
CA SER A 108 19.03 2.08 7.14
C SER A 108 19.08 1.52 8.55
N THR A 109 18.61 0.28 8.68
CA THR A 109 18.79 -0.60 9.84
C THR A 109 19.65 -1.80 9.43
N ALA A 110 19.81 -2.78 10.31
CA ALA A 110 20.50 -4.02 9.98
C ALA A 110 19.78 -4.83 8.88
N SER A 111 18.44 -4.75 8.79
CA SER A 111 17.63 -5.59 7.89
C SER A 111 16.93 -4.83 6.78
N LYS A 112 16.69 -3.53 6.94
CA LYS A 112 15.93 -2.71 5.99
C LYS A 112 16.64 -1.43 5.62
N LYS A 113 16.51 -1.04 4.35
CA LYS A 113 16.98 0.25 3.82
C LYS A 113 15.84 0.90 3.05
N GLY A 114 15.57 2.16 3.36
CA GLY A 114 14.64 3.01 2.63
C GLY A 114 15.29 4.35 2.28
N ALA A 115 14.65 5.13 1.43
CA ALA A 115 14.98 6.51 1.16
C ALA A 115 13.77 7.40 1.45
N LEU A 116 14.04 8.57 2.02
CA LEU A 116 13.05 9.58 2.35
C LEU A 116 13.43 10.86 1.64
N VAL A 117 12.43 11.63 1.22
CA VAL A 117 12.63 13.01 0.81
C VAL A 117 12.14 13.93 1.93
N MET A 118 12.89 14.99 2.19
CA MET A 118 12.53 16.03 3.15
C MET A 118 12.56 17.38 2.43
N VAL A 119 11.50 18.16 2.61
CA VAL A 119 11.34 19.48 2.01
C VAL A 119 11.55 20.53 3.07
N TYR A 120 12.39 21.51 2.76
CA TYR A 120 12.62 22.70 3.56
C TYR A 120 12.19 23.91 2.75
N ASP A 121 11.51 24.85 3.40
CA ASP A 121 11.14 26.11 2.76
C ASP A 121 12.36 27.03 2.56
N LYS A 122 12.14 28.15 1.86
CA LYS A 122 13.15 29.20 1.65
C LYS A 122 13.81 29.76 2.91
N ASP A 123 13.19 29.60 4.09
CA ASP A 123 13.73 30.04 5.38
C ASP A 123 14.56 28.91 6.04
N ASN A 124 14.83 27.82 5.32
CA ASN A 124 15.43 26.58 5.84
C ASN A 124 14.65 25.97 7.01
N LYS A 125 13.32 26.11 7.02
CA LYS A 125 12.46 25.43 7.99
C LYS A 125 11.91 24.16 7.38
N PHE A 126 11.94 23.08 8.15
CA PHE A 126 11.33 21.82 7.75
C PHE A 126 9.84 22.02 7.46
N ALA A 127 9.40 21.56 6.30
CA ALA A 127 8.01 21.65 5.87
C ALA A 127 7.34 20.27 5.84
N ALA A 128 7.92 19.31 5.12
CA ALA A 128 7.33 17.98 4.95
C ALA A 128 8.38 16.89 4.75
N SER A 129 8.00 15.65 5.02
CA SER A 129 8.76 14.47 4.61
C SER A 129 7.86 13.46 3.90
N TYR A 130 8.46 12.69 3.00
CA TYR A 130 7.75 11.67 2.24
C TYR A 130 8.61 10.42 2.03
N PRO A 131 8.03 9.21 2.11
CA PRO A 131 8.73 7.97 1.81
C PRO A 131 9.05 7.87 0.32
N PHE A 132 10.23 8.36 -0.06
CA PHE A 132 10.67 8.39 -1.45
C PHE A 132 10.75 6.97 -2.03
N LEU A 133 11.43 6.04 -1.36
CA LEU A 133 11.52 4.64 -1.78
C LEU A 133 11.58 3.73 -0.54
N LEU A 134 10.62 2.81 -0.41
CA LEU A 134 10.58 1.83 0.68
C LEU A 134 10.47 0.41 0.09
N PRO A 135 11.59 -0.23 -0.29
CA PRO A 135 11.58 -1.56 -0.87
C PRO A 135 10.89 -2.57 0.04
N ASP A 136 10.06 -3.44 -0.55
CA ASP A 136 9.48 -4.57 0.14
C ASP A 136 10.49 -5.75 0.22
N ALA A 137 10.03 -6.87 0.77
CA ALA A 137 10.85 -8.07 0.93
C ALA A 137 10.60 -9.11 -0.18
N ASP A 138 9.72 -8.82 -1.14
CA ASP A 138 9.34 -9.75 -2.19
C ASP A 138 10.39 -9.73 -3.31
N PRO A 139 11.14 -10.83 -3.53
CA PRO A 139 12.17 -10.88 -4.56
C PRO A 139 11.60 -10.83 -5.99
N SER A 140 10.29 -11.00 -6.16
CA SER A 140 9.60 -10.85 -7.46
C SER A 140 9.27 -9.40 -7.78
N THR A 141 9.44 -8.46 -6.86
CA THR A 141 9.18 -7.05 -7.12
C THR A 141 10.47 -6.28 -7.43
N SER A 142 10.31 -5.20 -8.17
CA SER A 142 11.36 -4.21 -8.39
C SER A 142 10.76 -2.83 -8.24
N GLN A 143 11.44 -1.97 -7.50
CA GLN A 143 10.93 -0.67 -7.10
C GLN A 143 11.89 0.45 -7.48
N ALA A 144 11.33 1.54 -7.98
CA ALA A 144 12.07 2.75 -8.30
C ALA A 144 11.27 4.00 -7.97
N SER A 145 11.99 5.10 -7.78
CA SER A 145 11.39 6.40 -7.50
C SER A 145 12.13 7.48 -8.24
N ILE A 146 11.38 8.41 -8.83
CA ILE A 146 11.90 9.50 -9.65
C ILE A 146 11.35 10.82 -9.12
N ILE A 147 12.21 11.81 -8.92
CA ILE A 147 11.81 13.22 -8.83
C ILE A 147 12.08 13.84 -10.18
N ASP A 148 11.04 14.33 -10.86
CA ASP A 148 11.17 14.96 -12.18
C ASP A 148 11.52 16.45 -12.08
N LYS A 149 11.67 17.12 -13.24
CA LYS A 149 11.97 18.55 -13.31
C LYS A 149 10.84 19.45 -12.82
N ASN A 150 9.61 18.92 -12.75
CA ASN A 150 8.44 19.59 -12.20
C ASN A 150 8.27 19.27 -10.70
N LEU A 151 9.27 18.64 -10.06
CA LEU A 151 9.28 18.25 -8.65
C LEU A 151 8.18 17.25 -8.28
N THR A 152 7.63 16.56 -9.28
CA THR A 152 6.69 15.47 -9.07
C THR A 152 7.48 14.21 -8.75
N ILE A 153 7.01 13.48 -7.74
CA ILE A 153 7.59 12.22 -7.31
C ILE A 153 6.74 11.08 -7.86
N THR A 154 7.34 10.27 -8.72
CA THR A 154 6.73 9.02 -9.20
C THR A 154 7.43 7.84 -8.53
N LYS A 155 6.65 7.00 -7.85
CA LYS A 155 7.09 5.71 -7.33
C LYS A 155 6.49 4.63 -8.20
N THR A 156 7.32 3.75 -8.71
CA THR A 156 6.91 2.60 -9.51
C THR A 156 7.31 1.34 -8.77
N ILE A 157 6.40 0.37 -8.75
CA ILE A 157 6.67 -1.00 -8.38
C ILE A 157 6.28 -1.89 -9.56
N SER A 158 7.12 -2.85 -9.89
CA SER A 158 6.88 -3.80 -10.97
C SER A 158 7.03 -5.21 -10.42
N GLN A 159 6.02 -6.04 -10.62
CA GLN A 159 6.10 -7.47 -10.33
C GLN A 159 6.63 -8.21 -11.56
N ARG A 160 7.56 -9.13 -11.35
CA ARG A 160 8.19 -9.93 -12.40
C ARG A 160 8.03 -11.41 -12.15
N ASN A 161 7.83 -12.16 -13.22
CA ASN A 161 7.92 -13.62 -13.23
C ASN A 161 9.01 -14.02 -14.23
N GLY A 162 10.24 -14.17 -13.73
CA GLY A 162 11.41 -14.32 -14.61
C GLY A 162 11.75 -13.00 -15.32
N PRO A 163 11.94 -12.98 -16.65
CA PRO A 163 12.26 -11.76 -17.40
C PRO A 163 11.05 -10.85 -17.63
N ASP A 164 9.83 -11.39 -17.51
CA ASP A 164 8.61 -10.69 -17.87
C ASP A 164 8.06 -9.87 -16.70
N VAL A 165 7.61 -8.65 -16.98
CA VAL A 165 6.84 -7.82 -16.03
C VAL A 165 5.38 -8.26 -16.11
N THR A 166 4.86 -8.78 -15.00
CA THR A 166 3.50 -9.33 -14.89
C THR A 166 2.51 -8.38 -14.25
N GLY A 167 2.99 -7.28 -13.65
CA GLY A 167 2.15 -6.25 -13.05
C GLY A 167 2.96 -4.99 -12.75
N GLU A 168 2.29 -3.85 -12.76
CA GLU A 168 2.88 -2.54 -12.43
C GLU A 168 1.93 -1.78 -11.51
N GLY A 169 2.50 -1.06 -10.56
CA GLY A 169 1.80 -0.09 -9.72
C GLY A 169 2.57 1.22 -9.74
N LYS A 170 1.84 2.34 -9.68
CA LYS A 170 2.39 3.68 -9.81
C LYS A 170 1.73 4.65 -8.84
N GLU A 171 2.52 5.30 -8.02
CA GLU A 171 2.06 6.39 -7.14
C GLU A 171 2.75 7.67 -7.56
N VAL A 172 1.98 8.72 -7.83
CA VAL A 172 2.45 10.04 -8.23
C VAL A 172 1.99 11.06 -7.21
N VAL A 173 2.94 11.78 -6.61
CA VAL A 173 2.68 12.82 -5.61
C VAL A 173 3.45 14.09 -5.94
N ALA A 174 2.94 15.24 -5.49
CA ALA A 174 3.69 16.49 -5.49
C ALA A 174 3.59 17.18 -4.13
N TYR A 175 4.59 17.99 -3.80
CA TYR A 175 4.57 18.80 -2.59
C TYR A 175 3.65 20.02 -2.78
N ASP A 176 2.74 20.23 -1.84
CA ASP A 176 1.89 21.42 -1.72
C ASP A 176 2.47 22.35 -0.64
N ALA A 177 3.03 23.48 -1.07
CA ALA A 177 3.64 24.47 -0.19
C ALA A 177 2.65 25.15 0.77
N THR A 178 1.37 25.22 0.40
CA THR A 178 0.31 25.81 1.24
C THR A 178 -0.05 24.88 2.38
N GLN A 179 -0.19 23.58 2.08
CA GLN A 179 -0.52 22.57 3.08
C GLN A 179 0.70 22.05 3.84
N LYS A 180 1.92 22.35 3.35
CA LYS A 180 3.18 21.77 3.83
C LYS A 180 3.10 20.24 3.89
N ALA A 181 2.55 19.65 2.83
CA ALA A 181 2.29 18.22 2.74
C ALA A 181 2.49 17.73 1.30
N PHE A 182 2.64 16.41 1.12
CA PHE A 182 2.59 15.81 -0.21
C PHE A 182 1.16 15.42 -0.54
N SER A 183 0.70 15.84 -1.71
CA SER A 183 -0.63 15.57 -2.25
C SER A 183 -0.55 14.48 -3.30
N LEU A 184 -1.46 13.51 -3.20
CA LEU A 184 -1.61 12.44 -4.17
C LEU A 184 -2.21 13.00 -5.47
N ILE A 185 -1.50 12.79 -6.58
CA ILE A 185 -1.96 13.15 -7.94
C ILE A 185 -2.57 11.92 -8.62
N MET A 186 -1.92 10.77 -8.50
CA MET A 186 -2.35 9.53 -9.15
C MET A 186 -1.90 8.33 -8.32
N LEU A 187 -2.78 7.34 -8.20
CA LEU A 187 -2.46 6.04 -7.63
C LEU A 187 -3.00 4.95 -8.54
N ASP A 188 -2.10 4.12 -9.03
CA ASP A 188 -2.35 2.85 -9.69
C ASP A 188 -1.73 1.76 -8.82
N VAL A 189 -2.51 0.78 -8.40
CA VAL A 189 -2.09 -0.20 -7.39
C VAL A 189 -1.47 -1.42 -8.05
N LEU A 190 -0.33 -1.90 -7.52
CA LEU A 190 0.32 -3.13 -8.02
C LEU A 190 -0.58 -4.32 -7.76
N ASN A 191 -1.29 -4.72 -8.80
CA ASN A 191 -2.45 -5.59 -8.72
C ASN A 191 -3.59 -4.89 -7.96
N GLU A 192 -4.69 -4.61 -8.63
CA GLU A 192 -5.96 -4.45 -7.94
C GLU A 192 -6.19 -5.76 -7.17
N GLU A 193 -5.94 -5.78 -5.86
CA GLU A 193 -6.55 -6.80 -5.02
C GLU A 193 -8.03 -6.73 -5.34
N LEU A 194 -8.54 -7.75 -6.03
CA LEU A 194 -9.93 -7.90 -6.44
C LEU A 194 -10.79 -7.57 -5.21
N THR A 195 -11.23 -6.31 -5.14
CA THR A 195 -11.99 -5.84 -3.98
C THR A 195 -13.29 -6.59 -4.10
N GLU A 196 -13.57 -7.43 -3.10
CA GLU A 196 -14.76 -8.28 -3.15
C GLU A 196 -15.98 -7.37 -3.24
N ILE A 197 -16.74 -7.48 -4.33
CA ILE A 197 -17.97 -6.70 -4.48
C ILE A 197 -18.93 -7.13 -3.38
N ILE A 198 -19.35 -6.14 -2.58
CA ILE A 198 -20.36 -6.30 -1.53
C ILE A 198 -21.72 -6.02 -2.16
N SER A 199 -22.67 -6.94 -2.01
CA SER A 199 -23.99 -6.73 -2.61
C SER A 199 -24.83 -5.77 -1.75
N PRO A 200 -25.51 -4.77 -2.34
CA PRO A 200 -26.36 -3.84 -1.60
C PRO A 200 -27.59 -4.50 -0.97
N ILE A 201 -27.88 -5.76 -1.30
CA ILE A 201 -28.99 -6.54 -0.74
C ILE A 201 -28.50 -7.63 0.23
N ASP A 202 -27.25 -7.56 0.70
CA ASP A 202 -26.68 -8.58 1.59
C ASP A 202 -27.41 -8.76 2.92
N THR A 203 -28.03 -7.70 3.42
CA THR A 203 -28.77 -7.68 4.69
C THR A 203 -30.20 -8.22 4.59
N PHE A 204 -30.72 -8.46 3.38
CA PHE A 204 -32.08 -8.94 3.19
C PHE A 204 -32.20 -10.44 3.47
N ALA A 205 -33.43 -10.88 3.72
CA ALA A 205 -33.74 -12.27 4.05
C ALA A 205 -33.37 -13.25 2.92
N LYS A 206 -32.95 -14.46 3.31
CA LYS A 206 -32.51 -15.56 2.43
C LYS A 206 -33.28 -16.85 2.73
N THR A 207 -34.60 -16.75 2.94
CA THR A 207 -35.44 -17.88 3.33
C THR A 207 -35.88 -18.71 2.12
N HIS A 208 -35.95 -18.12 0.93
CA HIS A 208 -36.28 -18.84 -0.29
C HIS A 208 -35.17 -19.82 -0.69
N LYS A 209 -35.54 -21.00 -1.24
CA LYS A 209 -34.58 -22.07 -1.59
C LYS A 209 -33.47 -21.60 -2.55
N LEU A 210 -33.84 -20.71 -3.47
CA LEU A 210 -32.95 -20.11 -4.49
C LEU A 210 -32.25 -18.82 -4.01
N ALA A 211 -32.55 -18.33 -2.80
CA ALA A 211 -31.87 -17.17 -2.25
C ALA A 211 -30.44 -17.53 -1.85
N GLY A 212 -29.48 -16.66 -2.17
CA GLY A 212 -28.08 -16.92 -1.94
C GLY A 212 -27.18 -15.99 -2.73
N ASP A 213 -25.87 -16.15 -2.56
CA ASP A 213 -24.87 -15.41 -3.31
C ASP A 213 -24.21 -16.36 -4.29
N TYR A 214 -24.37 -16.11 -5.58
CA TYR A 214 -23.82 -16.92 -6.66
C TYR A 214 -22.67 -16.15 -7.30
N ARG A 215 -21.54 -16.81 -7.57
CA ARG A 215 -20.33 -16.13 -8.01
C ARG A 215 -19.56 -16.92 -9.07
N ILE A 216 -18.89 -16.18 -9.94
CA ILE A 216 -17.80 -16.69 -10.79
C ILE A 216 -16.46 -16.33 -10.13
N ASN A 217 -16.33 -15.09 -9.67
CA ASN A 217 -15.17 -14.57 -8.94
C ASN A 217 -15.60 -13.42 -8.00
N LYS A 218 -14.65 -12.69 -7.42
CA LYS A 218 -14.91 -11.59 -6.48
C LYS A 218 -15.62 -10.36 -7.10
N LYS A 219 -15.56 -10.19 -8.43
CA LYS A 219 -16.14 -9.09 -9.20
C LYS A 219 -17.33 -9.50 -10.08
N ASN A 220 -17.76 -10.77 -10.02
CA ASN A 220 -18.82 -11.30 -10.85
C ASN A 220 -19.79 -12.09 -9.98
N ILE A 221 -20.86 -11.43 -9.55
CA ILE A 221 -21.80 -11.94 -8.56
C ILE A 221 -23.26 -11.78 -9.01
N VAL A 222 -24.08 -12.74 -8.62
CA VAL A 222 -25.54 -12.68 -8.64
C VAL A 222 -26.02 -12.97 -7.23
N SER A 223 -26.46 -11.93 -6.52
CA SER A 223 -27.02 -12.03 -5.18
C SER A 223 -28.54 -12.07 -5.28
N ILE A 224 -29.15 -13.03 -4.61
CA ILE A 224 -30.58 -13.31 -4.68
C ILE A 224 -31.13 -13.35 -3.26
N ARG A 225 -32.23 -12.64 -3.05
CA ARG A 225 -32.92 -12.48 -1.77
C ARG A 225 -34.41 -12.69 -1.97
N ASP A 226 -35.10 -12.80 -0.85
CA ASP A 226 -36.55 -12.95 -0.84
C ASP A 226 -37.20 -11.67 -1.39
N GLY A 227 -38.09 -11.82 -2.37
CA GLY A 227 -38.93 -10.72 -2.85
C GLY A 227 -40.08 -10.43 -1.89
N ARG A 228 -40.92 -9.46 -2.27
CA ARG A 228 -42.11 -9.11 -1.49
C ARG A 228 -43.14 -10.22 -1.46
N TYR A 229 -43.25 -10.97 -2.55
CA TYR A 229 -44.19 -12.09 -2.72
C TYR A 229 -43.45 -13.43 -2.88
N PRO A 230 -44.09 -14.57 -2.55
CA PRO A 230 -43.44 -15.89 -2.62
C PRO A 230 -42.92 -16.28 -4.02
N ASN A 231 -43.53 -15.76 -5.09
CA ASN A 231 -43.13 -15.97 -6.47
C ASN A 231 -42.19 -14.89 -7.01
N GLN A 232 -41.58 -14.09 -6.13
CA GLN A 232 -40.72 -12.97 -6.49
C GLN A 232 -39.37 -13.09 -5.80
N LEU A 233 -38.31 -12.74 -6.53
CA LEU A 233 -36.94 -12.67 -6.04
C LEU A 233 -36.43 -11.25 -6.16
N LEU A 234 -35.73 -10.76 -5.14
CA LEU A 234 -34.94 -9.54 -5.24
C LEU A 234 -33.53 -9.91 -5.65
N VAL A 235 -33.06 -9.40 -6.78
CA VAL A 235 -31.78 -9.80 -7.38
C VAL A 235 -30.87 -8.58 -7.57
N TYR A 236 -29.60 -8.77 -7.26
CA TYR A 236 -28.51 -7.87 -7.62
C TYR A 236 -27.51 -8.63 -8.48
N ILE A 237 -27.19 -8.08 -9.64
CA ILE A 237 -26.24 -8.61 -10.61
C ILE A 237 -25.13 -7.58 -10.73
N HIS A 238 -23.89 -8.04 -10.60
CA HIS A 238 -22.72 -7.25 -10.92
C HIS A 238 -21.75 -8.13 -11.72
N THR A 239 -21.38 -7.68 -12.90
CA THR A 239 -20.46 -8.36 -13.80
C THR A 239 -19.37 -7.40 -14.27
N GLU A 240 -18.15 -7.89 -14.31
CA GLU A 240 -16.99 -7.14 -14.79
C GLU A 240 -16.15 -8.06 -15.69
N ASP A 241 -15.69 -7.53 -16.82
CA ASP A 241 -14.74 -8.24 -17.68
C ASP A 241 -13.33 -8.29 -17.07
N LYS A 242 -12.37 -8.84 -17.81
CA LYS A 242 -11.00 -9.01 -17.28
C LYS A 242 -10.23 -7.69 -17.16
N SER A 243 -10.53 -6.70 -18.00
CA SER A 243 -9.86 -5.38 -17.99
C SER A 243 -10.53 -4.39 -17.03
N GLY A 244 -11.76 -4.66 -16.58
CA GLY A 244 -12.54 -3.75 -15.75
C GLY A 244 -13.17 -2.60 -16.52
N GLU A 245 -13.02 -2.57 -17.84
CA GLU A 245 -13.56 -1.54 -18.72
C GLU A 245 -15.05 -1.75 -18.97
N CYS A 246 -15.49 -3.00 -18.93
CA CYS A 246 -16.88 -3.38 -19.09
C CYS A 246 -17.49 -3.77 -17.75
N LYS A 247 -18.41 -2.93 -17.25
CA LYS A 247 -19.16 -3.15 -16.02
C LYS A 247 -20.66 -3.23 -16.32
N GLY A 248 -21.29 -4.28 -15.80
CA GLY A 248 -22.73 -4.47 -15.84
C GLY A 248 -23.29 -4.51 -14.42
N GLU A 249 -24.32 -3.72 -14.14
CA GLU A 249 -24.99 -3.72 -12.84
C GLU A 249 -26.51 -3.63 -13.01
N LEU A 250 -27.23 -4.54 -12.35
CA LEU A 250 -28.68 -4.50 -12.30
C LEU A 250 -29.16 -4.91 -10.92
N ARG A 251 -30.03 -4.08 -10.32
CA ARG A 251 -30.81 -4.43 -9.14
C ARG A 251 -32.29 -4.40 -9.51
N GLY A 252 -32.99 -5.50 -9.33
CA GLY A 252 -34.38 -5.59 -9.77
C GLY A 252 -35.14 -6.73 -9.14
N GLU A 253 -36.45 -6.69 -9.36
CA GLU A 253 -37.37 -7.75 -8.97
C GLU A 253 -37.56 -8.73 -10.12
N PHE A 254 -37.30 -10.02 -9.86
CA PHE A 254 -37.48 -11.10 -10.82
C PHE A 254 -38.71 -11.90 -10.44
N ILE A 255 -39.58 -12.18 -11.41
CA ILE A 255 -40.79 -12.97 -11.21
C ILE A 255 -40.51 -14.42 -11.60
N MET A 256 -40.82 -15.34 -10.69
CA MET A 256 -40.72 -16.77 -10.93
C MET A 256 -41.77 -17.22 -11.95
N THR A 257 -41.32 -17.78 -13.06
CA THR A 257 -42.18 -18.38 -14.10
C THR A 257 -42.27 -19.90 -13.97
N SER A 258 -41.31 -20.51 -13.26
CA SER A 258 -41.30 -21.93 -12.87
C SER A 258 -40.59 -22.09 -11.53
N SER A 259 -40.47 -23.32 -11.02
CA SER A 259 -39.68 -23.60 -9.80
C SER A 259 -38.18 -23.35 -9.94
N THR A 260 -37.69 -23.22 -11.18
CA THR A 260 -36.26 -23.06 -11.51
C THR A 260 -36.00 -21.94 -12.50
N THR A 261 -36.97 -21.07 -12.77
CA THR A 261 -36.83 -19.97 -13.73
C THR A 261 -37.44 -18.70 -13.20
N ALA A 262 -36.68 -17.61 -13.29
CA ALA A 262 -37.13 -16.27 -12.92
C ALA A 262 -36.81 -15.27 -14.04
N VAL A 263 -37.72 -14.32 -14.28
CA VAL A 263 -37.60 -13.35 -15.37
C VAL A 263 -37.67 -11.94 -14.81
N TYR A 264 -36.74 -11.09 -15.23
CA TYR A 264 -36.82 -9.65 -15.02
C TYR A 264 -37.44 -8.99 -16.25
N ARG A 265 -38.46 -8.18 -16.00
CA ARG A 265 -39.11 -7.35 -17.00
C ARG A 265 -39.80 -6.19 -16.30
N GLN A 266 -39.31 -4.97 -16.53
CA GLN A 266 -39.88 -3.76 -15.97
C GLN A 266 -40.63 -2.96 -17.05
N GLY A 267 -41.79 -2.40 -16.71
CA GLY A 267 -42.55 -1.56 -17.65
C GLY A 267 -41.74 -0.34 -18.07
N GLY A 268 -41.59 -0.13 -19.38
CA GLY A 268 -40.80 0.98 -19.95
C GLY A 268 -39.31 0.68 -20.13
N ASP A 269 -38.83 -0.45 -19.64
CA ASP A 269 -37.45 -0.90 -19.81
C ASP A 269 -37.40 -2.01 -20.90
N PRO A 270 -36.62 -1.85 -21.98
CA PRO A 270 -36.48 -2.88 -23.01
C PRO A 270 -35.72 -4.12 -22.54
N CYS A 271 -35.06 -4.06 -21.37
CA CYS A 271 -34.28 -5.16 -20.82
C CYS A 271 -35.15 -6.34 -20.38
N VAL A 272 -34.81 -7.54 -20.86
CA VAL A 272 -35.36 -8.82 -20.41
C VAL A 272 -34.22 -9.76 -20.07
N LEU A 273 -34.15 -10.17 -18.80
CA LEU A 273 -33.16 -11.12 -18.29
C LEU A 273 -33.84 -12.36 -17.73
N ASN A 274 -33.26 -13.52 -18.02
CA ASN A 274 -33.68 -14.79 -17.47
C ASN A 274 -32.61 -15.35 -16.53
N LEU A 275 -33.07 -15.86 -15.39
CA LEU A 275 -32.32 -16.70 -14.49
C LEU A 275 -32.83 -18.13 -14.58
N THR A 276 -31.95 -19.08 -14.86
CA THR A 276 -32.25 -20.51 -14.85
C THR A 276 -31.41 -21.20 -13.79
N PHE A 277 -32.07 -21.85 -12.84
CA PHE A 277 -31.43 -22.50 -11.71
C PHE A 277 -31.23 -24.00 -11.97
N SER A 278 -30.02 -24.49 -11.76
CA SER A 278 -29.70 -25.91 -11.88
C SER A 278 -28.73 -26.33 -10.77
N GLY A 279 -29.18 -27.20 -9.88
CA GLY A 279 -28.41 -27.62 -8.70
C GLY A 279 -27.99 -26.43 -7.83
N ASN A 280 -26.68 -26.19 -7.74
CA ASN A 280 -26.10 -25.07 -6.99
C ASN A 280 -25.70 -23.88 -7.89
N SER A 281 -26.15 -23.85 -9.14
CA SER A 281 -25.76 -22.80 -10.08
C SER A 281 -26.99 -22.04 -10.59
N VAL A 282 -26.74 -20.79 -10.99
CA VAL A 282 -27.71 -19.95 -11.71
C VAL A 282 -27.07 -19.49 -13.00
N SER A 283 -27.77 -19.70 -14.11
CA SER A 283 -27.39 -19.16 -15.41
C SER A 283 -28.17 -17.89 -15.67
N LEU A 284 -27.45 -16.81 -15.96
CA LEU A 284 -27.98 -15.54 -16.40
C LEU A 284 -27.94 -15.49 -17.93
N ASN A 285 -29.07 -15.17 -18.54
CA ASN A 285 -29.16 -14.98 -19.98
C ASN A 285 -29.93 -13.69 -20.30
N GLU A 286 -29.36 -12.88 -21.17
CA GLU A 286 -30.05 -11.71 -21.73
C GLU A 286 -30.86 -12.13 -22.95
N GLU A 287 -32.17 -11.92 -22.89
CA GLU A 287 -33.03 -12.14 -24.05
C GLU A 287 -33.10 -10.91 -24.94
N LYS A 288 -33.23 -9.72 -24.33
CA LYS A 288 -33.43 -8.46 -25.07
C LYS A 288 -32.86 -7.27 -24.30
N GLY A 289 -32.20 -6.36 -25.01
CA GLY A 289 -32.21 -4.92 -24.74
C GLY A 289 -31.61 -4.43 -23.43
N CYS A 290 -30.66 -5.13 -22.80
CA CYS A 290 -30.13 -4.73 -21.49
C CYS A 290 -28.92 -3.79 -21.55
N GLY A 291 -28.61 -3.20 -22.70
CA GLY A 291 -27.51 -2.24 -22.89
C GLY A 291 -27.59 -0.94 -22.07
N ASN A 292 -28.66 -0.71 -21.29
CA ASN A 292 -28.70 0.38 -20.31
C ASN A 292 -28.04 0.01 -18.98
N TYR A 293 -27.92 -1.29 -18.68
CA TYR A 293 -27.35 -1.84 -17.46
C TYR A 293 -25.90 -2.27 -17.62
N ARG A 294 -25.38 -2.19 -18.84
CA ARG A 294 -24.04 -2.59 -19.25
C ARG A 294 -23.64 -1.76 -20.46
N GLY A 295 -22.36 -1.44 -20.65
CA GLY A 295 -21.90 -0.83 -21.90
C GLY A 295 -22.29 -1.66 -23.15
N LEU A 296 -22.23 -1.05 -24.33
CA LEU A 296 -22.66 -1.68 -25.60
C LEU A 296 -21.99 -3.03 -25.86
N ASP A 297 -20.71 -3.18 -25.47
CA ASP A 297 -19.86 -4.35 -25.79
C ASP A 297 -19.82 -5.45 -24.71
N CYS A 298 -20.64 -5.32 -23.67
CA CYS A 298 -20.66 -6.24 -22.54
C CYS A 298 -21.69 -7.36 -22.72
N PRO A 299 -21.40 -8.66 -22.51
CA PRO A 299 -22.47 -9.65 -22.37
C PRO A 299 -22.98 -9.74 -20.91
N LEU A 300 -24.28 -9.50 -20.66
CA LEU A 300 -24.95 -9.78 -19.37
C LEU A 300 -25.37 -11.26 -19.31
N SER A 301 -24.40 -12.17 -19.45
CA SER A 301 -24.65 -13.60 -19.44
C SER A 301 -23.54 -14.39 -18.76
N GLY A 302 -23.87 -15.56 -18.24
CA GLY A 302 -22.91 -16.43 -17.56
C GLY A 302 -23.55 -17.43 -16.62
N THR A 303 -22.75 -18.34 -16.06
CA THR A 303 -23.22 -19.30 -15.06
C THR A 303 -22.44 -19.11 -13.76
N PHE A 304 -23.17 -18.88 -12.67
CA PHE A 304 -22.65 -18.51 -11.36
C PHE A 304 -22.93 -19.63 -10.36
N THR A 305 -21.95 -19.96 -9.51
CA THR A 305 -22.09 -21.06 -8.53
C THR A 305 -22.36 -20.49 -7.15
N ARG A 306 -23.26 -21.10 -6.39
CA ARG A 306 -23.64 -20.67 -5.04
C ARG A 306 -22.45 -20.75 -4.09
N LYS A 307 -22.14 -19.62 -3.44
CA LYS A 307 -21.16 -19.51 -2.36
C LYS A 307 -21.62 -20.35 -1.18
N LYS A 308 -20.74 -21.19 -0.65
CA LYS A 308 -21.01 -21.97 0.57
C LYS A 308 -21.18 -21.00 1.75
N PRO A 309 -22.18 -21.20 2.63
CA PRO A 309 -22.30 -20.40 3.84
C PRO A 309 -21.04 -20.58 4.69
N GLN A 310 -20.37 -19.48 5.05
CA GLN A 310 -19.32 -19.52 6.05
C GLN A 310 -19.99 -19.80 7.40
N SER A 311 -19.67 -20.93 8.05
CA SER A 311 -20.10 -21.17 9.41
C SER A 311 -19.54 -20.07 10.29
N ALA A 312 -20.39 -19.37 11.06
CA ALA A 312 -19.93 -18.48 12.10
C ALA A 312 -19.01 -19.28 13.03
N LYS A 313 -17.70 -18.96 13.07
CA LYS A 313 -16.83 -19.43 14.14
C LYS A 313 -17.39 -18.84 15.42
N GLN A 314 -18.06 -19.67 16.22
CA GLN A 314 -18.35 -19.33 17.60
C GLN A 314 -17.01 -19.13 18.31
N THR A 315 -16.63 -17.88 18.52
CA THR A 315 -15.55 -17.51 19.44
C THR A 315 -16.04 -17.87 20.84
N SER A 316 -15.76 -19.08 21.29
CA SER A 316 -16.00 -19.50 22.66
C SER A 316 -14.88 -18.93 23.54
N ASP A 317 -15.03 -17.67 23.95
CA ASP A 317 -14.30 -17.15 25.10
C ASP A 317 -14.83 -17.85 26.36
N LYS A 318 -14.19 -18.95 26.75
CA LYS A 318 -14.30 -19.47 28.11
C LYS A 318 -13.26 -18.76 28.98
N PRO A 319 -13.67 -18.01 30.03
CA PRO A 319 -12.72 -17.41 30.93
C PRO A 319 -12.01 -18.50 31.74
N LYS A 320 -10.67 -18.53 31.68
CA LYS A 320 -9.86 -19.34 32.60
C LYS A 320 -10.07 -18.81 34.02
N ARG A 321 -10.62 -19.65 34.90
CA ARG A 321 -10.65 -19.39 36.35
C ARG A 321 -9.21 -19.41 36.89
N LYS A 322 -8.96 -18.46 37.80
CA LYS A 322 -7.75 -18.30 38.62
C LYS A 322 -7.45 -19.56 39.43
#